data_AF-A0AAJ1QLT6-F1
#
_entry.id   AF-A0AAJ1QLT6-F1
#
_cell.length_a   1.000
_cell.length_b   1.000
_cell.length_c   1.000
_cell.angle_alpha   90.00
_cell.angle_beta   90.00
_cell.angle_gamma   90.00
#
_symmetry.space_group_name_H-M   'P 1'
#
loop_
_entity.id
_entity.type
_entity.pdbx_description
1 polymer ?
#
loop_
_entity_poly.entity_id
_entity_poly.type
_entity_poly.pdbx_seq_one_letter_code
_entity_poly.pdbx_strand_id
1 'polypeptide(L)'
;MLAACANHGFSPNLVSTASRIEAVYMMVDSDIGITILPKYLQLYAPPTLRFIDIEGDNLKFDVLASWKKINKNPTLSLFIEELELLHSQLNK
;
A
#
# COMPACT_ATOMS: atom_id res chain seq x y z
N MET A 1 1.70 1.67 -9.12
CA MET A 1 0.41 2.05 -9.73
C MET A 1 0.55 2.52 -11.16
N LEU A 2 1.48 3.44 -11.49
CA LEU A 2 1.71 3.81 -12.91
C LEU A 2 1.96 2.61 -13.83
N ALA A 3 2.80 1.65 -13.39
CA ALA A 3 3.02 0.41 -14.13
C ALA A 3 1.74 -0.42 -14.31
N ALA A 4 0.84 -0.43 -13.32
CA ALA A 4 -0.43 -1.12 -13.44
C ALA A 4 -1.36 -0.46 -14.46
N CYS A 5 -1.41 0.87 -14.49
CA CYS A 5 -2.16 1.59 -15.52
C CYS A 5 -1.60 1.28 -16.93
N ALA A 6 -0.28 1.32 -17.08
CA ALA A 6 0.39 1.00 -18.34
C ALA A 6 0.11 -0.45 -18.79
N ASN A 7 0.13 -1.42 -17.88
CA ASN A 7 -0.22 -2.81 -18.16
C ASN A 7 -1.68 -2.99 -18.63
N HIS A 8 -2.56 -2.04 -18.32
CA HIS A 8 -3.95 -2.00 -18.79
C HIS A 8 -4.13 -1.04 -19.99
N GLY A 9 -3.05 -0.61 -20.63
CA GLY A 9 -3.08 0.13 -21.89
C GLY A 9 -3.36 1.63 -21.77
N PHE A 10 -3.23 2.22 -20.58
CA PHE A 10 -3.43 3.66 -20.40
C PHE A 10 -2.34 4.32 -19.54
N SER A 11 -2.08 5.60 -19.78
CA SER A 11 -1.27 6.44 -18.90
C SER A 11 -2.19 7.42 -18.18
N PRO A 12 -2.17 7.50 -16.85
CA PRO A 12 -2.96 8.51 -16.14
C PRO A 12 -2.40 9.91 -16.41
N ASN A 13 -3.26 10.92 -16.36
CA ASN A 13 -2.83 12.31 -16.34
C ASN A 13 -2.36 12.69 -14.92
N LEU A 14 -1.08 13.01 -14.75
CA LEU A 14 -0.54 13.42 -13.45
C LEU A 14 -0.78 14.92 -13.21
N VAL A 15 -1.72 15.23 -12.31
CA VAL A 15 -2.05 16.62 -11.92
C VAL A 15 -1.11 17.13 -10.82
N SER A 16 -0.77 16.28 -9.83
CA SER A 16 0.13 16.62 -8.72
C SER A 16 0.76 15.36 -8.13
N THR A 17 1.85 15.50 -7.38
CA THR A 17 2.54 14.39 -6.70
C THR A 17 2.98 14.80 -5.30
N ALA A 18 2.97 13.85 -4.36
CA ALA A 18 3.53 14.01 -3.03
C ALA A 18 4.28 12.74 -2.61
N SER A 19 5.29 12.90 -1.77
CA SER A 19 6.11 11.80 -1.24
C SER A 19 5.52 11.14 0.01
N ARG A 20 4.53 11.78 0.62
CA ARG A 20 3.92 11.38 1.89
C ARG A 20 2.43 11.13 1.71
N ILE A 21 1.92 10.07 2.32
CA ILE A 21 0.53 9.66 2.16
C ILE A 21 -0.45 10.68 2.74
N GLU A 22 -0.07 11.36 3.83
CA GLU A 22 -0.90 12.38 4.47
C GLU A 22 -1.12 13.58 3.55
N ALA A 23 -0.09 13.99 2.82
CA ALA A 23 -0.20 15.04 1.81
C ALA A 23 -1.05 14.59 0.61
N VAL A 24 -0.98 13.31 0.23
CA VAL A 24 -1.88 12.75 -0.79
C VAL A 24 -3.34 12.82 -0.35
N TYR A 25 -3.65 12.48 0.90
CA TYR A 25 -5.00 12.64 1.44
C TYR A 25 -5.47 14.09 1.37
N MET A 26 -4.65 15.03 1.84
CA MET A 26 -4.99 16.46 1.80
C MET A 26 -5.26 16.97 0.38
N MET A 27 -4.49 16.52 -0.61
CA MET A 27 -4.72 16.90 -2.00
C MET A 27 -6.08 16.43 -2.50
N VAL A 28 -6.43 15.16 -2.29
CA VAL A 28 -7.74 14.63 -2.71
C VAL A 28 -8.88 15.31 -1.95
N ASP A 29 -8.70 15.55 -0.65
CA ASP A 29 -9.68 16.22 0.21
C ASP A 29 -9.90 17.69 -0.18
N SER A 30 -8.89 18.30 -0.82
CA SER A 30 -8.95 19.67 -1.37
C SER A 30 -9.37 19.70 -2.84
N ASP A 31 -10.03 18.64 -3.34
CA ASP A 31 -10.45 18.47 -4.73
C ASP A 31 -9.31 18.52 -5.78
N ILE A 32 -8.07 18.28 -5.36
CA ILE A 32 -6.91 18.17 -6.26
C ILE A 32 -6.83 16.73 -6.79
N GLY A 33 -7.75 16.41 -7.69
CA GLY A 33 -7.80 15.16 -8.43
C GLY A 33 -8.18 13.94 -7.59
N ILE A 34 -7.77 12.76 -8.05
CA ILE A 34 -8.00 11.47 -7.40
C ILE A 34 -6.69 10.69 -7.27
N THR A 35 -6.69 9.68 -6.40
CA THR A 35 -5.54 8.79 -6.22
C THR A 35 -5.99 7.33 -6.18
N ILE A 36 -5.12 6.44 -6.63
CA ILE A 36 -5.24 5.00 -6.40
C ILE A 36 -4.30 4.68 -5.23
N LEU A 37 -4.67 3.79 -4.31
CA LEU A 37 -3.87 3.43 -3.13
C LEU A 37 -4.10 1.95 -2.75
N PRO A 38 -3.12 1.28 -2.11
CA PRO A 38 -3.36 0.01 -1.45
C PRO A 38 -4.45 0.11 -0.37
N LYS A 39 -5.32 -0.90 -0.28
CA LYS A 39 -6.50 -0.90 0.61
C LYS A 39 -6.17 -0.70 2.09
N TYR A 40 -5.05 -1.24 2.57
CA TYR A 40 -4.66 -1.12 3.98
C TYR A 40 -4.43 0.34 4.43
N LEU A 41 -4.20 1.26 3.50
CA LEU A 41 -4.06 2.69 3.80
C LEU A 41 -5.39 3.36 4.16
N GLN A 42 -6.53 2.73 3.90
CA GLN A 42 -7.84 3.25 4.31
C GLN A 42 -7.95 3.40 5.84
N LEU A 43 -7.24 2.56 6.61
CA LEU A 43 -7.23 2.59 8.08
C LEU A 43 -6.78 3.96 8.65
N TYR A 44 -5.95 4.68 7.91
CA TYR A 44 -5.33 5.94 8.34
C TYR A 44 -5.92 7.18 7.65
N ALA A 45 -6.95 6.99 6.81
CA ALA A 45 -7.52 8.06 6.04
C ALA A 45 -8.51 8.91 6.86
N PRO A 46 -8.59 10.23 6.61
CA PRO A 46 -9.63 11.06 7.20
C PRO A 46 -11.03 10.63 6.72
N PRO A 47 -12.07 10.80 7.54
CA PRO A 47 -13.44 10.36 7.23
C PRO A 47 -14.09 11.15 6.09
N THR A 48 -13.48 12.27 5.68
CA THR A 48 -13.94 13.12 4.57
C THR A 48 -13.68 12.49 3.21
N LEU A 49 -12.73 11.54 3.13
CA LEU A 49 -12.41 10.86 1.88
C LEU A 49 -13.33 9.67 1.63
N ARG A 50 -13.78 9.56 0.38
CA ARG A 50 -14.51 8.39 -0.11
C ARG A 50 -13.55 7.42 -0.79
N PHE A 51 -13.66 6.15 -0.42
CA PHE A 51 -12.93 5.05 -1.04
C PHE A 51 -13.86 4.24 -1.93
N ILE A 52 -13.36 3.87 -3.11
CA ILE A 52 -14.05 3.00 -4.07
C ILE A 52 -13.10 1.85 -4.36
N ASP A 53 -13.57 0.62 -4.14
CA ASP A 53 -12.80 -0.59 -4.46
C ASP A 53 -12.66 -0.70 -5.98
N ILE A 54 -11.44 -0.99 -6.45
CA ILE A 54 -11.19 -1.30 -7.87
C ILE A 54 -11.52 -2.77 -8.08
N GLU A 55 -12.45 -3.04 -8.99
CA GLU A 55 -12.85 -4.41 -9.34
C GLU A 55 -11.79 -5.12 -10.20
N GLY A 56 -11.68 -6.44 -10.02
CA GLY A 56 -10.77 -7.32 -10.77
C GLY A 56 -9.61 -7.87 -9.95
N ASP A 57 -9.21 -9.12 -10.24
CA ASP A 57 -8.27 -9.89 -9.40
C ASP A 57 -6.77 -9.58 -9.62
N ASN A 58 -6.47 -8.65 -10.53
CA ASN A 58 -5.12 -8.50 -11.08
C ASN A 58 -4.24 -7.47 -10.36
N LEU A 59 -4.75 -6.78 -9.34
CA LEU A 59 -3.98 -5.75 -8.62
C LEU A 59 -3.64 -6.17 -7.19
N LYS A 60 -2.60 -6.99 -7.07
CA LYS A 60 -2.06 -7.43 -5.78
C LYS A 60 -0.86 -6.57 -5.35
N PHE A 61 -0.74 -6.36 -4.05
CA PHE A 61 0.39 -5.67 -3.43
C PHE A 61 1.00 -6.58 -2.38
N ASP A 62 2.27 -6.93 -2.56
CA ASP A 62 3.02 -7.71 -1.59
C ASP A 62 3.65 -6.78 -0.55
N VAL A 63 3.42 -7.08 0.73
CA VAL A 63 4.13 -6.45 1.84
C VAL A 63 5.22 -7.42 2.27
N LEU A 64 6.47 -7.02 2.09
CA LEU A 64 7.62 -7.90 2.30
C LEU A 64 8.45 -7.41 3.49
N ALA A 65 8.80 -8.33 4.39
CA ALA A 65 9.87 -8.14 5.35
C ALA A 65 11.19 -8.60 4.72
N SER A 66 12.27 -7.83 4.90
CA SER A 66 13.59 -8.19 4.36
C SER A 66 14.69 -7.93 5.38
N TRP A 67 15.73 -8.75 5.32
CA TRP A 67 16.91 -8.67 6.18
C TRP A 67 18.17 -9.01 5.41
N LYS A 68 19.34 -8.63 5.96
CA LYS A 68 20.62 -9.03 5.39
C LYS A 68 20.77 -10.54 5.42
N LYS A 69 21.22 -11.14 4.31
CA LYS A 69 21.50 -12.58 4.22
C LYS A 69 22.43 -13.07 5.32
N ILE A 70 23.46 -12.28 5.64
CA ILE A 70 24.34 -12.50 6.78
C ILE A 70 23.90 -11.52 7.87
N ASN A 71 23.18 -12.03 8.86
CA ASN A 71 22.75 -11.27 10.03
C ASN A 71 23.19 -12.00 11.30
N LYS A 72 23.86 -11.28 12.22
CA LYS A 72 24.34 -11.82 13.49
C LYS A 72 23.41 -11.52 14.67
N ASN A 73 22.30 -10.83 14.43
CA ASN A 73 21.32 -10.54 15.47
C ASN A 73 20.54 -11.81 15.82
N PRO A 74 20.71 -12.39 17.02
CA PRO A 74 20.01 -13.61 17.41
C PRO A 74 18.49 -13.41 17.53
N THR A 75 18.01 -12.18 17.70
CA THR A 75 16.58 -11.88 17.81
C THR A 75 15.86 -11.90 16.47
N LEU A 76 16.57 -11.92 15.34
CA LEU A 76 15.93 -11.95 14.02
C LEU A 76 15.05 -13.19 13.84
N SER A 77 15.51 -14.37 14.27
CA SER A 77 14.73 -15.61 14.16
C SER A 77 13.43 -15.52 14.95
N LEU A 78 13.50 -15.02 16.19
CA LEU A 78 12.32 -14.82 17.04
C LEU A 78 11.32 -13.83 16.42
N PHE A 79 11.82 -12.75 15.81
CA PHE A 79 10.97 -11.78 15.12
C PHE A 79 10.29 -12.38 13.88
N ILE A 80 10.99 -13.21 13.11
CA ILE A 80 10.41 -13.90 11.95
C ILE A 80 9.34 -14.89 12.39
N GLU A 81 9.61 -15.70 13.42
CA GLU A 81 8.63 -16.63 13.99
C GLU A 81 7.36 -15.91 14.44
N GLU A 82 7.49 -14.76 15.11
CA GLU A 82 6.34 -13.94 15.52
C GLU A 82 5.57 -13.38 14.32
N LEU A 83 6.26 -12.89 13.29
CA LEU A 83 5.61 -12.40 12.08
C LEU A 83 4.85 -13.51 11.33
N GLU A 84 5.42 -14.71 11.24
CA GLU A 84 4.78 -15.88 10.62
C GLU A 84 3.54 -16.31 11.41
N LEU A 85 3.61 -16.29 12.74
CA LEU A 85 2.49 -16.57 13.62
C LEU A 85 1.34 -15.56 13.40
N LEU A 86 1.64 -14.26 13.41
CA LEU A 86 0.65 -13.20 13.13
C LEU A 86 0.04 -13.34 11.74
N HIS A 87 0.86 -13.64 10.72
CA HIS A 87 0.38 -13.83 9.35
C HIS A 87 -0.58 -15.02 9.23
N SER A 88 -0.31 -16.13 9.92
CA SER A 88 -1.18 -17.32 9.91
C SER A 88 -2.55 -17.07 10.55
N GLN A 89 -2.64 -16.15 11.52
CA GLN A 89 -3.89 -15.80 12.19
C GLN A 89 -4.78 -14.90 11.34
N LEU A 90 -4.19 -14.02 10.53
CA LEU A 90 -4.91 -13.08 9.66
C LEU A 90 -5.47 -13.73 8.38
N ASN A 91 -4.98 -14.90 8.00
CA ASN A 91 -5.38 -15.64 6.79
C ASN A 91 -6.25 -16.88 7.07
N LYS A 92 -6.82 -16.99 8.27
CA LYS A 92 -7.91 -17.93 8.59
C LYS A 92 -9.25 -17.25 8.39
#